data_AF-A0A8S9KWA3-F1
#
_entry.id   AF-A0A8S9KWA3-F1
#
_cell.length_a   1.000
_cell.length_b   1.000
_cell.length_c   1.000
_cell.angle_alpha   90.00
_cell.angle_beta   90.00
_cell.angle_gamma   90.00
#
_symmetry.space_group_name_H-M   'P 1'
#
loop_
_entity.id
_entity.type
_entity.pdbx_description
1 polymer ?
#
loop_
_entity_poly.entity_id
_entity_poly.type
_entity_poly.pdbx_seq_one_letter_code
_entity_poly.pdbx_strand_id
1 'polypeptide(L)' 'MYLRLLCLVLLASCLTHQAFGRGRNRPPREVSSYPSSSITVVGVVYCDTCSSNTFSRQSYFLQGTVG' A
#
# COMPACT_ATOMS: atom_id res chain seq x y z
N MET A 1 -26.17 -14.02 15.43
CA MET A 1 -25.24 -14.84 14.61
C MET A 1 -24.26 -13.97 13.81
N TYR A 2 -24.72 -12.96 13.08
CA TYR A 2 -23.84 -12.06 12.29
C TYR A 2 -22.81 -11.27 13.12
N LEU A 3 -23.18 -10.79 14.32
CA LEU A 3 -22.26 -10.06 15.20
C LEU A 3 -21.05 -10.90 15.65
N ARG A 4 -21.27 -12.20 15.92
CA ARG A 4 -20.17 -13.11 16.25
C ARG A 4 -19.29 -13.39 15.04
N LEU A 5 -19.89 -13.53 13.86
CA LEU A 5 -19.15 -13.70 12.60
C LEU A 5 -18.29 -12.48 12.28
N LEU A 6 -18.85 -11.27 12.41
CA LEU A 6 -18.13 -10.00 12.22
C LEU A 6 -16.94 -9.87 13.17
N CYS A 7 -17.14 -10.21 14.45
CA CYS A 7 -16.09 -10.15 15.47
C CYS A 7 -14.94 -11.13 15.17
N LEU A 8 -15.26 -12.35 14.70
CA LEU A 8 -14.26 -13.34 14.31
C LEU A 8 -13.43 -12.89 13.09
N VAL A 9 -14.07 -12.26 12.09
CA VAL A 9 -13.37 -11.74 10.91
C VAL A 9 -12.39 -10.64 11.30
N LEU A 10 -12.82 -9.68 12.14
CA LEU A 10 -11.96 -8.58 12.59
C LEU A 10 -10.73 -9.07 13.39
N LEU A 11 -10.91 -10.05 14.28
CA LEU A 11 -9.81 -10.63 15.04
C LEU A 11 -8.80 -11.37 14.15
N ALA A 12 -9.28 -12.11 13.14
CA ALA A 12 -8.42 -12.81 12.19
C ALA A 12 -7.57 -11.83 11.36
N SER A 13 -8.14 -10.69 10.94
CA SER A 13 -7.41 -9.64 10.21
C SER A 13 -6.29 -8.99 11.03
N CYS A 14 -6.46 -8.84 12.34
CA CYS A 14 -5.42 -8.30 13.22
C CYS A 14 -4.22 -9.25 13.38
N LEU A 15 -4.49 -10.57 13.41
CA LEU A 15 -3.46 -11.60 13.58
C LEU A 15 -2.55 -11.75 12.35
N THR A 16 -3.07 -11.55 11.14
CA THR A 16 -2.28 -11.60 9.91
C THR A 16 -1.35 -10.40 9.76
N HIS A 17 -1.70 -9.24 10.33
CA HIS A 17 -0.86 -8.04 10.30
C HIS A 17 0.42 -8.16 11.14
N GLN A 18 0.41 -8.93 12.24
CA GLN A 18 1.60 -9.10 13.09
C GLN A 18 2.58 -10.17 12.57
N ALA A 19 2.14 -11.07 11.68
CA ALA A 19 2.97 -12.14 11.15
C ALA A 19 3.88 -11.72 9.97
N PHE A 20 3.70 -10.51 9.40
CA PHE A 20 4.50 -9.99 8.30
C PHE A 20 5.80 -9.25 8.75
N GLY A 21 6.17 -9.35 10.03
CA GLY A 21 7.40 -8.77 10.58
C GLY A 21 8.63 -9.68 10.56
N ARG A 22 8.63 -10.80 9.80
CA ARG A 22 9.73 -11.77 9.84
C ARG A 22 10.91 -11.27 9.00
N GLY A 23 11.78 -10.51 9.66
CA GLY A 23 13.07 -10.03 9.16
C GLY A 23 13.86 -11.13 8.47
N ARG A 24 14.12 -10.94 7.18
CA ARG A 24 14.94 -11.81 6.34
C ARG A 24 16.41 -11.45 6.59
N ASN A 25 17.10 -12.20 7.43
CA ASN A 25 18.57 -12.15 7.48
C ASN A 25 19.11 -12.65 6.13
N ARG A 26 19.41 -11.71 5.22
CA ARG A 26 20.17 -12.00 4.00
C ARG A 26 21.67 -12.00 4.35
N PRO A 27 22.47 -12.90 3.76
CA PRO A 27 23.93 -12.84 3.86
C PRO A 27 24.46 -11.53 3.23
N PRO A 28 25.67 -11.08 3.63
CA PRO A 28 26.30 -9.90 3.04
C PRO A 28 26.39 -10.05 1.53
N ARG A 29 25.80 -9.11 0.81
CA ARG A 29 25.86 -9.04 -0.65
C ARG A 29 27.20 -8.40 -1.01
N GLU A 30 28.00 -9.10 -1.81
CA GLU A 30 29.23 -8.56 -2.39
C GLU A 30 28.89 -7.25 -3.14
N VAL A 31 29.44 -6.13 -2.66
CA VAL A 31 29.14 -4.79 -3.19
C VAL A 31 29.93 -4.61 -4.49
N SER A 32 29.26 -4.89 -5.59
CA SER A 32 29.71 -4.44 -6.90
C SER A 32 29.59 -2.91 -6.97
N SER A 33 30.73 -2.24 -7.16
CA SER A 33 30.88 -0.77 -7.14
C SER A 33 30.38 -0.07 -8.41
N TYR A 34 29.27 -0.54 -8.99
CA TYR A 34 28.57 0.23 -10.02
C TYR A 34 27.75 1.32 -9.34
N PRO A 35 27.76 2.58 -9.84
CA PRO A 35 26.91 3.62 -9.30
C PRO A 35 25.45 3.19 -9.46
N SER A 36 24.80 2.89 -8.34
CA SER A 36 23.37 2.63 -8.29
C SER A 36 22.63 3.94 -8.55
N SER A 37 22.00 4.08 -9.71
CA SER A 37 21.10 5.19 -9.98
C SER A 37 19.81 5.01 -9.19
N SER A 38 19.44 6.02 -8.40
CA SER A 38 18.15 6.07 -7.71
C SER A 38 17.19 6.98 -8.49
N ILE A 39 16.05 6.46 -8.90
CA ILE A 39 14.98 7.22 -9.55
C ILE A 39 13.77 7.20 -8.62
N THR A 40 13.25 8.37 -8.29
CA THR A 40 12.02 8.52 -7.50
C THR A 40 10.89 9.00 -8.40
N VAL A 41 9.80 8.23 -8.45
CA VAL A 41 8.58 8.59 -9.18
C VAL A 41 7.57 9.12 -8.16
N VAL A 42 7.01 10.31 -8.44
CA VAL A 42 5.98 10.94 -7.60
C VAL A 42 4.71 11.07 -8.42
N GLY A 43 3.58 10.73 -7.83
CA GLY A 43 2.26 10.85 -8.44
C GLY A 43 1.19 11.03 -7.37
N VAL A 44 -0.01 11.45 -7.79
CA VAL A 44 -1.19 11.59 -6.92
C VAL A 44 -2.34 10.75 -7.47
N VAL A 45 -3.17 10.25 -6.56
CA VAL A 45 -4.40 9.54 -6.91
C VAL A 45 -5.58 10.47 -6.68
N TYR A 46 -6.50 10.53 -7.64
CA TYR A 46 -7.72 11.30 -7.54
C TYR A 46 -8.95 10.42 -7.76
N CYS A 47 -10.07 10.82 -7.14
CA CYS A 47 -11.38 10.26 -7.45
C CYS A 47 -11.97 11.03 -8.63
N ASP A 48 -12.27 10.32 -9.71
CA ASP A 48 -13.08 10.85 -10.80
C ASP A 48 -14.57 10.69 -10.46
N THR A 49 -15.15 11.74 -9.85
CA THR A 49 -16.55 11.73 -9.43
C THR A 49 -17.53 11.65 -10.61
N CYS A 50 -17.10 12.04 -11.81
CA CYS A 50 -17.94 12.03 -13.00
C CYS A 50 -17.77 10.77 -13.85
N SER A 51 -16.83 9.87 -13.52
CA SER A 51 -16.52 8.66 -14.30
C SER A 51 -16.23 8.94 -15.78
N SER A 52 -15.65 10.11 -16.09
CA SER A 52 -15.28 10.54 -17.44
C SER A 52 -13.85 10.14 -17.84
N ASN A 53 -13.16 9.39 -16.97
CA ASN A 53 -11.75 9.01 -17.09
C ASN A 53 -10.80 10.21 -17.25
N THR A 54 -11.22 11.39 -16.78
CA THR A 54 -10.47 12.64 -16.95
C THR A 54 -10.53 13.46 -15.68
N PHE A 55 -9.42 14.09 -15.31
CA PHE A 55 -9.40 15.02 -14.18
C PHE A 55 -10.24 16.26 -14.47
N SER A 56 -11.10 16.62 -13.53
CA SER A 56 -12.05 17.73 -13.65
C SER A 56 -12.07 18.57 -12.37
N ARG A 57 -12.88 19.64 -12.37
CA ARG A 57 -13.08 20.47 -11.17
C ARG A 57 -13.84 19.74 -10.06
N GLN A 58 -14.56 18.69 -10.42
CA GLN A 58 -15.32 17.86 -9.50
C GLN A 58 -14.47 16.74 -8.91
N SER A 59 -13.32 16.45 -9.51
CA SER A 59 -12.36 15.47 -8.99
C SER A 59 -11.71 15.97 -7.70
N TYR A 60 -11.37 15.03 -6.81
CA TYR A 60 -10.68 15.34 -5.55
C TYR A 60 -9.58 14.33 -5.26
N PHE A 61 -8.55 14.76 -4.54
CA PHE A 61 -7.41 13.90 -4.19
C PHE A 61 -7.77 12.96 -3.04
N LEU A 62 -7.37 11.69 -3.18
CA LEU A 62 -7.56 10.69 -2.14
C LEU A 62 -6.33 10.67 -1.23
N GLN A 63 -6.55 10.83 0.08
CA GLN A 63 -5.51 10.68 1.09
C GLN A 63 -5.38 9.21 1.51
N GLY A 64 -4.16 8.76 1.77
CA GLY A 64 -3.91 7.41 2.29
C GLY A 64 -4.02 6.28 1.28
N THR A 65 -4.10 6.59 -0.02
CA THR A 65 -3.97 5.57 -1.06
C THR A 65 -2.55 5.00 -1.02
N VAL A 66 -2.42 3.71 -0.77
CA VAL A 66 -1.15 3.01 -0.87
C VAL A 66 -0.83 2.79 -2.35
N GLY A 67 0.30 3.34 -2.80
CA GLY A 67 0.83 3.16 -4.14
C GLY A 67 1.81 2.01 -4.22
#